data_AF-A0A1W2EP70-F1
#
_entry.id   AF-A0A1W2EP70-F1
#
_cell.length_a   1.000
_cell.length_b   1.000
_cell.length_c   1.000
_cell.angle_alpha   90.00
_cell.angle_beta   90.00
_cell.angle_gamma   90.00
#
_symmetry.space_group_name_H-M   'P 1'
#
loop_
_entity.id
_entity.type
_entity.pdbx_description
1 polymer ?
#
loop_
_entity_poly.entity_id
_entity_poly.type
_entity_poly.pdbx_seq_one_letter_code
_entity_poly.pdbx_strand_id
1 'polypeptide(L)'
;MLRDLRRQLDAIPEGPFRERVLDSVVLVGRLLHQGLKTKGKIYALHGPEVDCISKGKARKRYEFDTKVSLATTIDEGFVVGMRALPGNPYDGHTLPEALEQVEILTGRTSELAVVDRGHRGHGVSATQVLVSGMRRGLTPTLKRLLRRRRAPFIDCFAIDCRATIEPEIGHMKTDGRLSRCPLKGTCGDAIFAVLCGCGHNIRKILAHLRALLTLILAAFRAAGMYANRPANCYLVDGSGCSA
;
A
#
# COMPACT_ATOMS: atom_id res chain seq x y z
N MET A 1 -11.79 -41.56 -7.61
CA MET A 1 -11.01 -40.45 -8.20
C MET A 1 -9.57 -40.36 -7.66
N LEU A 2 -9.29 -39.95 -6.41
CA LEU A 2 -7.89 -39.85 -5.92
C LEU A 2 -7.17 -41.21 -5.86
N ARG A 3 -7.90 -42.28 -5.50
CA ARG A 3 -7.38 -43.66 -5.55
C ARG A 3 -7.02 -44.10 -6.98
N ASP A 4 -7.78 -43.67 -7.98
CA ASP A 4 -7.56 -44.05 -9.39
C ASP A 4 -6.36 -43.29 -9.97
N LEU A 5 -6.25 -41.99 -9.67
CA LEU A 5 -5.06 -41.20 -10.00
C LEU A 5 -3.79 -41.82 -9.40
N ARG A 6 -3.84 -42.27 -8.13
CA ARG A 6 -2.71 -42.94 -7.49
C ARG A 6 -2.31 -44.24 -8.19
N ARG A 7 -3.26 -45.01 -8.72
CA ARG A 7 -2.99 -46.25 -9.47
C ARG A 7 -2.38 -45.99 -10.84
N GLN A 8 -2.61 -44.82 -11.43
CA GLN A 8 -2.08 -44.43 -12.73
C GLN A 8 -0.74 -43.70 -12.65
N LEU A 9 -0.24 -43.39 -11.44
CA LEU A 9 1.05 -42.70 -11.25
C LEU A 9 2.23 -43.46 -11.87
N ASP A 10 2.21 -44.80 -11.78
CA ASP A 10 3.27 -45.65 -12.32
C ASP A 10 3.25 -45.72 -13.87
N ALA A 11 2.13 -45.33 -14.49
CA ALA A 11 2.03 -45.19 -15.94
C ALA A 11 2.63 -43.86 -16.46
N ILE A 12 2.99 -42.93 -15.56
CA ILE A 12 3.60 -41.66 -15.93
C ILE A 12 5.14 -41.85 -15.93
N PRO A 13 5.83 -41.57 -17.05
CA PRO A 13 7.29 -41.62 -17.09
C PRO A 13 7.93 -40.72 -16.04
N GLU A 14 9.09 -41.12 -15.52
CA GLU A 14 9.87 -40.28 -14.61
C GLU A 14 10.24 -38.94 -15.26
N GLY A 15 10.18 -37.87 -14.47
CA GLY A 15 10.52 -36.54 -14.93
C GLY A 15 9.70 -35.42 -14.25
N PRO A 16 9.94 -34.16 -14.66
CA PRO A 16 9.38 -32.98 -13.99
C PRO A 16 7.85 -32.91 -14.05
N PHE A 17 7.23 -33.57 -15.03
CA PHE A 17 5.77 -33.67 -15.10
C PHE A 17 5.22 -34.60 -14.00
N ARG A 18 5.86 -35.76 -13.80
CA ARG A 18 5.46 -36.72 -12.75
C ARG A 18 5.58 -36.09 -11.36
N GLU A 19 6.66 -35.35 -11.10
CA GLU A 19 6.85 -34.62 -9.84
C GLU A 19 5.70 -33.65 -9.56
N ARG A 20 5.28 -32.83 -10.54
CA ARG A 20 4.15 -31.89 -10.38
C ARG A 20 2.83 -32.61 -10.10
N VAL A 21 2.61 -33.76 -10.75
CA VAL A 21 1.42 -34.58 -10.51
C VAL A 21 1.47 -35.16 -9.08
N LEU A 22 2.62 -35.64 -8.64
CA LEU A 22 2.82 -36.13 -7.27
C LEU A 22 2.57 -35.03 -6.24
N ASP A 23 3.14 -33.83 -6.43
CA ASP A 23 2.91 -32.66 -5.57
C ASP A 23 1.42 -32.33 -5.46
N SER A 24 0.71 -32.36 -6.59
CA SER A 24 -0.74 -32.11 -6.64
C SER A 24 -1.53 -33.19 -5.89
N VAL A 25 -1.15 -34.47 -6.05
CA VAL A 25 -1.78 -35.60 -5.34
C VAL A 25 -1.53 -35.51 -3.83
N VAL A 26 -0.32 -35.11 -3.41
CA VAL A 26 0.02 -34.86 -2.00
C VAL A 26 -0.82 -33.71 -1.44
N LEU A 27 -0.93 -32.60 -2.18
CA LEU A 27 -1.69 -31.43 -1.78
C LEU A 27 -3.19 -31.74 -1.62
N VAL A 28 -3.80 -32.43 -2.60
CA VAL A 28 -5.18 -32.89 -2.53
C VAL A 28 -5.37 -33.89 -1.38
N GLY A 29 -4.40 -34.78 -1.18
CA GLY A 29 -4.38 -35.67 -0.01
C GLY A 29 -4.47 -34.89 1.29
N ARG A 30 -3.63 -33.87 1.49
CA ARG A 30 -3.63 -33.01 2.68
C ARG A 30 -4.95 -32.25 2.82
N LEU A 31 -5.49 -31.72 1.73
CA LEU A 31 -6.78 -31.03 1.70
C LEU A 31 -7.93 -31.93 2.19
N LEU A 32 -7.97 -33.20 1.78
CA LEU A 32 -9.03 -34.13 2.18
C LEU A 32 -8.91 -34.61 3.63
N HIS A 33 -7.69 -34.64 4.18
CA HIS A 33 -7.44 -35.07 5.57
C HIS A 33 -7.47 -33.91 6.57
N GLN A 34 -7.50 -32.65 6.13
CA GLN A 34 -7.51 -31.51 7.05
C GLN A 34 -8.84 -31.47 7.83
N GLY A 35 -8.76 -31.43 9.15
CA GLY A 35 -9.90 -31.33 10.05
C GLY A 35 -10.23 -29.89 10.43
N LEU A 36 -11.32 -29.72 11.19
CA LEU A 36 -11.76 -28.40 11.67
C LEU A 36 -10.71 -27.70 12.54
N LYS A 37 -9.94 -28.45 13.34
CA LYS A 37 -8.92 -27.92 14.27
C LYS A 37 -7.48 -27.99 13.72
N THR A 38 -7.28 -28.47 12.50
CA THR A 38 -5.96 -28.59 11.89
C THR A 38 -5.39 -27.19 11.61
N LYS A 39 -4.11 -26.97 11.97
CA LYS A 39 -3.36 -25.75 11.66
C LYS A 39 -2.80 -25.82 10.24
N GLY A 40 -2.47 -24.68 9.64
CA GLY A 40 -1.85 -24.64 8.29
C GLY A 40 -2.76 -25.20 7.19
N LYS A 41 -4.03 -24.79 7.20
CA LYS A 41 -5.03 -25.29 6.24
C LYS A 41 -4.73 -24.83 4.83
N ILE A 42 -5.06 -25.69 3.87
CA ILE A 42 -5.03 -25.32 2.45
C ILE A 42 -6.36 -24.66 2.13
N TYR A 43 -6.32 -23.39 1.74
CA TYR A 43 -7.48 -22.63 1.29
C TYR A 43 -7.62 -22.59 -0.23
N ALA A 44 -6.51 -22.68 -0.97
CA ALA A 44 -6.48 -22.73 -2.42
C ALA A 44 -5.44 -23.76 -2.92
N LEU A 45 -5.82 -24.63 -3.85
CA LEU A 45 -4.91 -25.63 -4.42
C LEU A 45 -3.85 -25.01 -5.34
N HIS A 46 -4.18 -23.91 -6.03
CA HIS A 46 -3.29 -23.23 -6.97
C HIS A 46 -2.28 -22.26 -6.31
N GLY A 47 -2.46 -22.01 -5.01
CA GLY A 47 -1.62 -21.13 -4.19
C GLY A 47 -1.73 -21.59 -2.74
N PRO A 48 -1.10 -22.71 -2.35
CA PRO A 48 -1.23 -23.28 -1.01
C PRO A 48 -0.66 -22.39 0.11
N GLU A 49 0.11 -21.37 -0.25
CA GLU A 49 0.69 -20.36 0.62
C GLU A 49 -0.29 -19.26 1.07
N VAL A 50 -1.46 -19.13 0.43
CA VAL A 50 -2.39 -18.03 0.74
C VAL A 50 -2.98 -18.15 2.15
N ASP A 51 -3.05 -17.02 2.85
CA ASP A 51 -3.62 -16.96 4.19
C ASP A 51 -5.11 -16.66 4.16
N CYS A 52 -5.85 -17.19 5.13
CA CYS A 52 -7.23 -16.77 5.38
C CYS A 52 -7.24 -15.57 6.33
N ILE A 53 -7.73 -14.44 5.84
CA ILE A 53 -7.81 -13.18 6.57
C ILE A 53 -9.28 -12.85 6.84
N SER A 54 -9.61 -12.58 8.10
CA SER A 54 -10.97 -12.16 8.47
C SER A 54 -11.16 -10.66 8.21
N LYS A 55 -12.18 -10.30 7.44
CA LYS A 55 -12.49 -8.89 7.13
C LYS A 55 -13.37 -8.18 8.15
N GLY A 56 -14.03 -8.93 9.03
CA GLY A 56 -15.07 -8.37 9.90
C GLY A 56 -16.25 -7.74 9.15
N LYS A 57 -16.43 -8.04 7.85
CA LYS A 57 -17.55 -7.52 7.03
C LYS A 57 -18.66 -8.56 6.92
N ALA A 58 -19.92 -8.15 7.11
CA ALA A 58 -21.08 -9.04 7.13
C ALA A 58 -21.24 -9.88 5.84
N ARG A 59 -21.07 -9.25 4.66
CA ARG A 59 -21.27 -9.91 3.36
C ARG A 59 -20.08 -10.71 2.84
N LYS A 60 -18.85 -10.30 3.15
CA LYS A 60 -17.61 -11.01 2.78
C LYS A 60 -16.75 -11.16 4.02
N ARG A 61 -16.93 -12.28 4.74
CA ARG A 61 -16.32 -12.53 6.05
C ARG A 61 -14.83 -12.82 5.98
N TYR A 62 -14.40 -13.47 4.90
CA TYR A 62 -13.02 -13.90 4.69
C TYR A 62 -12.49 -13.43 3.33
N GLU A 63 -11.20 -13.17 3.29
CA GLU A 63 -10.40 -13.11 2.07
C GLU A 63 -9.24 -14.11 2.15
N PHE A 64 -8.71 -14.47 0.99
CA PHE A 64 -7.66 -15.49 0.85
C PHE A 64 -6.52 -14.86 0.08
N ASP A 65 -5.60 -14.25 0.82
CA ASP A 65 -4.57 -13.38 0.28
C ASP A 65 -3.40 -13.33 1.27
N THR A 66 -2.24 -12.87 0.82
CA THR A 66 -1.10 -12.58 1.69
C THR A 66 -1.26 -11.18 2.29
N LYS A 67 -1.13 -11.05 3.62
CA LYS A 67 -1.16 -9.74 4.28
C LYS A 67 0.02 -8.90 3.79
N VAL A 68 -0.18 -7.59 3.65
CA VAL A 68 0.90 -6.66 3.29
C VAL A 68 0.88 -5.50 4.29
N SER A 69 2.03 -5.20 4.88
CA SER A 69 2.25 -3.98 5.65
C SER A 69 2.62 -2.84 4.70
N LEU A 70 2.07 -1.66 4.96
CA LEU A 70 2.26 -0.45 4.17
C LEU A 70 2.57 0.74 5.07
N ALA A 71 3.70 1.39 4.80
CA ALA A 71 4.15 2.61 5.43
C ALA A 71 4.16 3.77 4.42
N THR A 72 3.53 4.88 4.77
CA THR A 72 3.49 6.09 3.94
C THR A 72 3.88 7.35 4.71
N THR A 73 4.38 8.36 4.00
CA THR A 73 4.44 9.73 4.53
C THR A 73 3.03 10.24 4.81
N ILE A 74 2.83 11.02 5.87
CA ILE A 74 1.48 11.52 6.23
C ILE A 74 0.99 12.61 5.26
N ASP A 75 1.86 13.57 4.90
CA ASP A 75 1.47 14.73 4.08
C ASP A 75 1.16 14.35 2.64
N GLU A 76 2.14 13.72 2.00
CA GLU A 76 2.12 13.49 0.56
C GLU A 76 1.67 12.07 0.20
N GLY A 77 1.52 11.16 1.18
CA GLY A 77 1.13 9.76 0.94
C GLY A 77 2.10 8.97 0.05
N PHE A 78 3.40 9.29 0.03
CA PHE A 78 4.41 8.47 -0.63
C PHE A 78 4.65 7.20 0.16
N VAL A 79 4.77 6.08 -0.54
CA VAL A 79 5.11 4.78 0.04
C VAL A 79 6.60 4.77 0.40
N VAL A 80 6.90 4.58 1.67
CA VAL A 80 8.28 4.52 2.21
C VAL A 80 8.61 3.17 2.83
N GLY A 81 7.64 2.26 2.87
CA GLY A 81 7.83 0.86 3.24
C GLY A 81 6.64 0.05 2.76
N MET A 82 6.91 -1.14 2.22
CA MET A 82 5.86 -2.07 1.84
C MET A 82 6.42 -3.50 1.88
N ARG A 83 5.73 -4.40 2.57
CA ARG A 83 6.25 -5.76 2.83
C ARG A 83 5.12 -6.78 2.93
N ALA A 84 5.27 -7.89 2.22
CA ALA A 84 4.39 -9.04 2.39
C ALA A 84 4.67 -9.76 3.71
N LEU A 85 3.60 -10.19 4.37
CA LEU A 85 3.57 -10.78 5.70
C LEU A 85 2.84 -12.14 5.63
N PRO A 86 3.52 -13.20 5.16
CA PRO A 86 2.93 -14.53 5.09
C PRO A 86 2.67 -15.12 6.48
N GLY A 87 1.67 -15.99 6.60
CA GLY A 87 1.25 -16.62 7.86
C GLY A 87 0.27 -15.77 8.67
N ASN A 88 -0.24 -14.67 8.11
CA ASN A 88 -1.16 -13.72 8.73
C ASN A 88 -0.78 -13.37 10.20
N PRO A 89 0.40 -12.78 10.44
CA PRO A 89 0.84 -12.40 11.78
C PRO A 89 -0.09 -11.33 12.38
N TYR A 90 -0.09 -11.24 13.71
CA TYR A 90 -0.79 -10.19 14.43
C TYR A 90 -0.12 -8.83 14.18
N ASP A 91 -0.91 -7.82 13.79
CA ASP A 91 -0.44 -6.49 13.37
C ASP A 91 0.50 -5.83 14.41
N GLY A 92 0.25 -6.01 15.71
CA GLY A 92 1.11 -5.46 16.75
C GLY A 92 2.56 -5.97 16.67
N HIS A 93 2.77 -7.22 16.27
CA HIS A 93 4.10 -7.81 16.18
C HIS A 93 4.86 -7.42 14.91
N THR A 94 4.18 -6.83 13.91
CA THR A 94 4.81 -6.44 12.64
C THR A 94 5.29 -5.00 12.63
N LEU A 95 4.91 -4.20 13.64
CA LEU A 95 5.30 -2.79 13.72
C LEU A 95 6.83 -2.58 13.82
N PRO A 96 7.59 -3.34 14.64
CA PRO A 96 9.04 -3.16 14.71
C PRO A 96 9.71 -3.35 13.34
N GLU A 97 9.36 -4.42 12.63
CA GLU A 97 9.90 -4.71 11.29
C GLU A 97 9.50 -3.66 10.26
N ALA A 98 8.29 -3.10 10.36
CA ALA A 98 7.83 -2.03 9.48
C ALA A 98 8.61 -0.72 9.73
N LEU A 99 8.90 -0.39 11.00
CA LEU A 99 9.72 0.77 11.36
C LEU A 99 11.16 0.60 10.89
N GLU A 100 11.75 -0.58 11.13
CA GLU A 100 13.08 -0.93 10.64
C GLU A 100 13.17 -0.79 9.11
N GLN A 101 12.16 -1.28 8.38
CA GLN A 101 12.12 -1.13 6.93
C GLN A 101 12.10 0.35 6.50
N VAL A 102 11.30 1.18 7.16
CA VAL A 102 11.25 2.62 6.87
C VAL A 102 12.61 3.27 7.15
N GLU A 103 13.26 2.92 8.25
CA GLU A 103 14.58 3.44 8.61
C GLU A 103 15.63 3.05 7.57
N ILE A 104 15.68 1.78 7.15
CA ILE A 104 16.60 1.30 6.11
C ILE A 104 16.39 2.05 4.79
N LEU A 105 15.13 2.26 4.38
CA LEU A 105 14.82 2.85 3.07
C LEU A 105 14.97 4.37 3.04
N THR A 106 14.74 5.05 4.17
CA THR A 106 14.77 6.51 4.25
C THR A 106 16.05 7.05 4.89
N GLY A 107 16.83 6.21 5.58
CA GLY A 107 17.98 6.60 6.37
C GLY A 107 17.60 7.39 7.63
N ARG A 108 16.35 7.32 8.09
CA ARG A 108 15.82 8.13 9.20
C ARG A 108 15.05 7.29 10.20
N THR A 109 15.35 7.50 11.48
CA THR A 109 14.56 6.96 12.59
C THR A 109 13.23 7.70 12.68
N SER A 110 12.12 6.96 12.76
CA SER A 110 10.81 7.60 12.94
C SER A 110 10.67 8.14 14.35
N GLU A 111 10.42 9.44 14.48
CA GLU A 111 10.07 10.07 15.75
C GLU A 111 8.64 9.71 16.16
N LEU A 112 7.74 9.65 15.18
CA LEU A 112 6.32 9.43 15.37
C LEU A 112 5.74 8.50 14.29
N ALA A 113 5.12 7.41 14.72
CA ALA A 113 4.38 6.51 13.86
C ALA A 113 2.88 6.53 14.18
N VAL A 114 2.03 6.66 13.17
CA VAL A 114 0.57 6.60 13.32
C VAL A 114 0.09 5.25 12.80
N VAL A 115 -0.56 4.48 13.67
CA VAL A 115 -0.93 3.08 13.40
C VAL A 115 -2.39 2.79 13.65
N ASP A 116 -2.91 1.71 13.07
CA ASP A 116 -4.27 1.24 13.37
C ASP A 116 -4.40 0.58 14.75
N ARG A 117 -5.63 0.42 15.25
CA ARG A 117 -5.92 -0.23 16.54
C ARG A 117 -5.43 -1.67 16.66
N GLY A 118 -5.20 -2.34 15.52
CA GLY A 118 -4.61 -3.69 15.48
C GLY A 118 -3.21 -3.74 16.10
N HIS A 119 -2.50 -2.62 16.16
CA HIS A 119 -1.11 -2.55 16.64
C HIS A 119 -1.00 -2.31 18.16
N ARG A 120 -2.01 -2.71 18.94
CA ARG A 120 -1.89 -2.65 20.41
C ARG A 120 -0.93 -3.73 20.89
N GLY A 121 -0.15 -3.43 21.94
CA GLY A 121 0.85 -4.37 22.45
C GLY A 121 2.06 -4.56 21.53
N HIS A 122 2.39 -3.54 20.73
CA HIS A 122 3.48 -3.58 19.74
C HIS A 122 4.89 -3.57 20.33
N GLY A 123 5.06 -3.23 21.61
CA GLY A 123 6.35 -3.35 22.31
C GLY A 123 7.46 -2.38 21.88
N VAL A 124 7.17 -1.41 21.00
CA VAL A 124 8.15 -0.40 20.57
C VAL A 124 8.25 0.72 21.60
N SER A 125 9.46 1.03 22.04
CA SER A 125 9.76 2.14 22.97
C SER A 125 10.52 3.30 22.31
N ALA A 126 11.29 3.04 21.25
CA ALA A 126 12.15 4.03 20.60
C ALA A 126 11.38 5.10 19.81
N THR A 127 10.25 4.72 19.19
CA THR A 127 9.40 5.61 18.40
C THR A 127 8.11 5.91 19.15
N GLN A 128 7.64 7.17 19.11
CA GLN A 128 6.33 7.50 19.65
C GLN A 128 5.24 6.90 18.75
N VAL A 129 4.43 5.97 19.25
CA VAL A 129 3.38 5.32 18.47
C VAL A 129 2.00 5.86 18.85
N LEU A 130 1.31 6.44 17.87
CA LEU A 130 -0.07 6.91 18.00
C LEU A 130 -1.04 5.92 17.38
N VAL A 131 -1.83 5.28 18.23
CA VAL A 131 -2.86 4.34 17.78
C VAL A 131 -4.13 5.10 17.38
N SER A 132 -4.64 4.84 16.17
CA SER A 132 -5.82 5.48 15.61
C SER A 132 -7.06 5.35 16.52
N GLY A 133 -7.70 6.49 16.79
CA GLY A 133 -8.84 6.57 17.68
C GLY A 133 -8.50 6.67 19.18
N MET A 134 -7.23 6.83 19.55
CA MET A 134 -6.87 7.28 20.89
C MET A 134 -7.50 8.65 21.15
N ARG A 135 -8.18 8.81 22.28
CA ARG A 135 -8.76 10.10 22.72
C ARG A 135 -7.96 10.75 23.86
N ARG A 136 -7.11 9.98 24.55
CA ARG A 136 -6.30 10.40 25.69
C ARG A 136 -4.83 10.55 25.26
N GLY A 137 -4.12 11.52 25.80
CA GLY A 137 -2.69 11.73 25.57
C GLY A 137 -2.30 12.44 24.26
N LEU A 138 -3.27 12.91 23.47
CA LEU A 138 -3.01 13.69 22.25
C LEU A 138 -3.12 15.19 22.53
N THR A 139 -2.08 15.94 22.18
CA THR A 139 -2.15 17.41 22.21
C THR A 139 -3.20 17.91 21.21
N PRO A 140 -3.89 19.03 21.48
CA PRO A 140 -4.88 19.59 20.55
C PRO A 140 -4.32 19.88 19.15
N THR A 141 -3.04 20.27 19.08
CA THR A 141 -2.29 20.51 17.85
C THR A 141 -2.08 19.23 17.06
N LEU A 142 -1.60 18.16 17.70
CA LEU A 142 -1.39 16.86 17.07
C LEU A 142 -2.71 16.27 16.56
N LYS A 143 -3.79 16.40 17.35
CA LYS A 143 -5.14 16.02 16.93
C LYS A 143 -5.64 16.82 15.72
N ARG A 144 -5.24 18.08 15.56
CA ARG A 144 -5.59 18.90 14.38
C ARG A 144 -4.77 18.48 13.16
N LEU A 145 -3.47 18.24 13.33
CA LEU A 145 -2.57 17.83 12.26
C LEU A 145 -2.97 16.46 11.70
N LEU A 146 -3.21 15.47 12.57
CA LEU A 146 -3.72 14.16 12.15
C LEU A 146 -5.07 14.24 11.44
N ARG A 147 -5.99 15.11 11.90
CA ARG A 147 -7.28 15.36 11.22
C ARG A 147 -7.10 15.97 9.83
N ARG A 148 -6.09 16.83 9.66
CA ARG A 148 -5.76 17.45 8.38
C ARG A 148 -4.83 16.58 7.52
N ARG A 149 -4.49 15.37 7.99
CA ARG A 149 -3.46 14.49 7.40
C ARG A 149 -2.16 15.26 7.12
N ARG A 150 -1.76 16.07 8.09
CA ARG A 150 -0.48 16.77 8.04
C ARG A 150 0.49 16.16 9.04
N ALA A 151 1.71 15.95 8.60
CA ALA A 151 2.79 15.50 9.44
C ALA A 151 3.16 16.62 10.43
N PRO A 152 3.24 16.35 11.73
CA PRO A 152 3.77 17.31 12.70
C PRO A 152 5.30 17.49 12.58
N PHE A 153 5.99 16.49 12.05
CA PHE A 153 7.44 16.45 11.84
C PHE A 153 7.72 15.76 10.51
N ILE A 154 8.90 15.99 9.93
CA ILE A 154 9.28 15.40 8.65
C ILE A 154 9.35 13.87 8.75
N ASP A 155 9.74 13.34 9.92
CA ASP A 155 9.97 11.90 10.13
C ASP A 155 8.76 11.20 10.78
N CYS A 156 7.57 11.70 10.42
CA CYS A 156 6.29 11.11 10.80
C CYS A 156 5.72 10.22 9.71
N PHE A 157 5.50 8.95 10.03
CA PHE A 157 4.97 7.97 9.07
C PHE A 157 3.64 7.40 9.54
N ALA A 158 2.76 7.10 8.59
CA ALA A 158 1.59 6.28 8.83
C ALA A 158 1.93 4.84 8.45
N ILE A 159 1.74 3.89 9.37
CA ILE A 159 1.98 2.46 9.14
C ILE A 159 0.67 1.72 9.37
N ASP A 160 0.15 1.09 8.32
CA ASP A 160 -1.10 0.30 8.32
C ASP A 160 -2.33 1.03 8.92
N CYS A 161 -2.27 2.36 9.00
CA CYS A 161 -3.32 3.20 9.56
C CYS A 161 -4.38 3.50 8.50
N ARG A 162 -5.56 2.88 8.59
CA ARG A 162 -6.64 3.02 7.60
C ARG A 162 -7.07 4.47 7.40
N ALA A 163 -7.11 5.28 8.46
CA ALA A 163 -7.56 6.67 8.35
C ALA A 163 -6.70 7.52 7.41
N THR A 164 -5.40 7.19 7.30
CA THR A 164 -4.43 7.89 6.46
C THR A 164 -4.18 7.16 5.14
N ILE A 165 -4.07 5.83 5.19
CA ILE A 165 -3.52 5.01 4.10
C ILE A 165 -4.62 4.41 3.20
N GLU A 166 -5.89 4.30 3.65
CA GLU A 166 -6.97 3.72 2.82
C GLU A 166 -7.14 4.39 1.43
N PRO A 167 -7.02 5.73 1.28
CA PRO A 167 -7.03 6.37 -0.04
C PRO A 167 -5.88 5.87 -0.92
N GLU A 168 -4.67 5.79 -0.36
CA GLU A 168 -3.49 5.30 -1.08
C GLU A 168 -3.65 3.83 -1.46
N ILE A 169 -4.13 2.96 -0.56
CA ILE A 169 -4.48 1.56 -0.85
C ILE A 169 -5.53 1.47 -1.95
N GLY A 170 -6.52 2.36 -1.97
CA GLY A 170 -7.53 2.44 -3.02
C GLY A 170 -6.91 2.67 -4.40
N HIS A 171 -6.02 3.66 -4.51
CA HIS A 171 -5.24 3.92 -5.71
C HIS A 171 -4.34 2.74 -6.09
N MET A 172 -3.64 2.14 -5.12
CA MET A 172 -2.80 0.96 -5.38
C MET A 172 -3.61 -0.25 -5.84
N LYS A 173 -4.84 -0.43 -5.37
CA LYS A 173 -5.73 -1.50 -5.83
C LYS A 173 -6.27 -1.26 -7.23
N THR A 174 -6.63 -0.02 -7.54
CA THR A 174 -7.26 0.36 -8.81
C THR A 174 -6.22 0.49 -9.92
N ASP A 175 -5.16 1.25 -9.66
CA ASP A 175 -4.11 1.60 -10.63
C ASP A 175 -2.91 0.65 -10.56
N GLY A 176 -2.59 0.14 -9.37
CA GLY A 176 -1.45 -0.74 -9.11
C GLY A 176 -1.76 -2.23 -9.14
N ARG A 177 -3.03 -2.62 -9.35
CA ARG A 177 -3.51 -4.02 -9.33
C ARG A 177 -3.17 -4.78 -8.04
N LEU A 178 -2.99 -4.06 -6.92
CA LEU A 178 -2.67 -4.67 -5.61
C LEU A 178 -3.70 -5.74 -5.17
N SER A 179 -4.90 -5.73 -5.73
CA SER A 179 -5.94 -6.73 -5.45
C SER A 179 -5.64 -8.14 -5.99
N ARG A 180 -4.67 -8.31 -6.90
CA ARG A 180 -4.29 -9.61 -7.48
C ARG A 180 -2.80 -9.65 -7.81
N CYS A 181 -2.05 -10.51 -7.13
CA CYS A 181 -0.66 -10.79 -7.46
C CYS A 181 -0.57 -11.70 -8.71
N PRO A 182 0.13 -11.31 -9.79
CA PRO A 182 0.37 -12.18 -10.94
C PRO A 182 1.58 -13.10 -10.74
N LEU A 183 2.41 -12.85 -9.73
CA LEU A 183 3.59 -13.64 -9.40
C LEU A 183 3.19 -14.81 -8.51
N LYS A 184 3.93 -15.92 -8.59
CA LYS A 184 3.64 -17.14 -7.83
C LYS A 184 4.48 -17.21 -6.56
N GLY A 185 3.90 -17.78 -5.50
CA GLY A 185 4.61 -18.03 -4.26
C GLY A 185 4.80 -16.79 -3.39
N THR A 186 5.22 -17.02 -2.15
CA THR A 186 5.48 -15.98 -1.14
C THR A 186 6.54 -14.98 -1.58
N CYS A 187 7.56 -15.43 -2.33
CA CYS A 187 8.57 -14.55 -2.92
C CYS A 187 7.95 -13.64 -3.99
N GLY A 188 7.06 -14.19 -4.83
CA GLY A 188 6.30 -13.41 -5.80
C GLY A 188 5.45 -12.33 -5.15
N ASP A 189 4.74 -12.67 -4.08
CA ASP A 189 3.94 -11.71 -3.30
C ASP A 189 4.80 -10.60 -2.70
N ALA A 190 5.97 -10.94 -2.15
CA ALA A 190 6.90 -9.97 -1.59
C ALA A 190 7.42 -8.98 -2.65
N ILE A 191 7.85 -9.49 -3.82
CA ILE A 191 8.31 -8.65 -4.93
C ILE A 191 7.17 -7.78 -5.44
N PHE A 192 5.98 -8.37 -5.64
CA PHE A 192 4.82 -7.65 -6.17
C PHE A 192 4.38 -6.53 -5.24
N ALA A 193 4.36 -6.76 -3.92
CA ALA A 193 4.06 -5.73 -2.93
C ALA A 193 4.97 -4.51 -3.10
N VAL A 194 6.29 -4.72 -3.15
CA VAL A 194 7.26 -3.63 -3.37
C VAL A 194 7.01 -2.92 -4.70
N LEU A 195 6.81 -3.65 -5.79
CA LEU A 195 6.54 -3.08 -7.12
C LEU A 195 5.25 -2.24 -7.15
N CYS A 196 4.20 -2.66 -6.44
CA CYS A 196 2.98 -1.86 -6.28
C CYS A 196 3.28 -0.53 -5.57
N GLY A 197 4.10 -0.56 -4.51
CA GLY A 197 4.61 0.62 -3.81
C GLY A 197 5.36 1.58 -4.73
N CYS A 198 6.36 1.07 -5.45
CA CYS A 198 7.14 1.85 -6.41
C CYS A 198 6.26 2.45 -7.51
N GLY A 199 5.37 1.64 -8.10
CA GLY A 199 4.47 2.09 -9.16
C GLY A 199 3.53 3.19 -8.69
N HIS A 200 3.09 3.15 -7.44
CA HIS A 200 2.31 4.23 -6.82
C HIS A 200 3.10 5.53 -6.72
N ASN A 201 4.32 5.48 -6.18
CA ASN A 201 5.19 6.64 -6.07
C ASN A 201 5.50 7.26 -7.44
N ILE A 202 5.82 6.44 -8.44
CA ILE A 202 6.09 6.90 -9.81
C ILE A 202 4.86 7.63 -10.38
N ARG A 203 3.65 7.09 -10.20
CA ARG A 203 2.42 7.77 -10.66
C ARG A 203 2.23 9.13 -10.00
N LYS A 204 2.52 9.26 -8.70
CA LYS A 204 2.45 10.54 -7.98
C LYS A 204 3.46 11.53 -8.52
N ILE A 205 4.72 11.12 -8.66
CA ILE A 205 5.78 11.97 -9.24
C ILE A 205 5.38 12.45 -10.64
N LEU A 206 4.90 11.55 -11.49
CA LEU A 206 4.44 11.90 -12.83
C LEU A 206 3.25 12.85 -12.82
N ALA A 207 2.33 12.75 -11.86
CA ALA A 207 1.22 13.68 -11.70
C ALA A 207 1.72 15.09 -11.32
N HIS A 208 2.67 15.20 -10.39
CA HIS A 208 3.30 16.47 -10.03
C HIS A 208 4.07 17.08 -11.21
N LEU A 209 4.85 16.29 -11.94
CA LEU A 209 5.58 16.76 -13.12
C LEU A 209 4.64 17.24 -14.22
N ARG A 210 3.52 16.55 -14.44
CA ARG A 210 2.49 17.01 -15.39
C ARG A 210 1.87 18.33 -14.96
N ALA A 211 1.52 18.48 -13.68
CA ALA A 211 0.99 19.74 -13.16
C ALA A 211 2.01 20.88 -13.31
N LEU A 212 3.27 20.64 -12.95
CA LEU A 212 4.35 21.62 -13.13
C LEU A 212 4.52 22.03 -14.59
N LEU A 213 4.54 21.06 -15.51
CA LEU A 213 4.61 21.33 -16.95
C LEU A 213 3.43 22.20 -17.42
N THR A 214 2.21 21.91 -16.96
CA THR A 214 1.04 22.74 -17.32
C THR A 214 1.16 24.17 -16.80
N LEU A 215 1.73 24.38 -15.61
CA LEU A 215 1.98 25.72 -15.06
C LEU A 215 3.04 26.47 -15.87
N ILE A 216 4.12 25.80 -16.24
CA ILE A 216 5.19 26.38 -17.08
C ILE A 216 4.62 26.80 -18.45
N LEU A 217 3.84 25.93 -19.10
CA LEU A 217 3.21 26.23 -20.39
C LEU A 217 2.20 27.38 -20.28
N ALA A 218 1.42 27.44 -19.19
CA ALA A 218 0.51 28.56 -18.94
C ALA A 218 1.25 29.88 -18.74
N ALA A 219 2.37 29.87 -18.01
CA ALA A 219 3.22 31.04 -17.82
C ALA A 219 3.81 31.55 -19.15
N PHE A 220 4.30 30.66 -20.01
CA PHE A 220 4.79 31.04 -21.34
C PHE A 220 3.68 31.64 -22.23
N ARG A 221 2.47 31.06 -22.21
CA ARG A 221 1.32 31.62 -22.94
C ARG A 221 0.94 33.00 -22.43
N ALA A 222 0.90 33.20 -21.11
CA ALA A 222 0.63 34.50 -20.51
C ALA A 222 1.69 35.52 -20.92
N ALA A 223 2.98 35.18 -20.82
CA ALA A 223 4.08 36.05 -21.24
C ALA A 223 4.00 36.43 -22.73
N GLY A 224 3.68 35.47 -23.61
CA GLY A 224 3.46 35.73 -25.04
C GLY A 224 2.26 36.65 -25.33
N MET A 225 1.21 36.60 -24.51
CA MET A 225 0.07 37.53 -24.60
C MET A 225 0.44 38.95 -24.17
N TYR A 226 1.31 39.12 -23.16
CA TYR A 226 1.82 40.44 -22.77
C TYR A 226 2.73 41.06 -23.84
N ALA A 227 3.53 40.25 -24.54
CA ALA A 227 4.41 40.71 -25.61
C ALA A 227 3.66 41.14 -26.89
N ASN A 228 2.45 40.60 -27.13
CA ASN A 228 1.62 40.92 -28.30
C ASN A 228 0.54 42.00 -28.03
N ARG A 229 0.64 42.73 -26.91
CA ARG A 229 -0.28 43.84 -26.64
C ARG A 229 0.15 45.03 -27.52
N PRO A 230 -0.64 45.47 -28.52
CA PRO A 230 -0.26 46.61 -29.33
C PRO A 230 -0.14 47.84 -28.43
N ALA A 231 1.04 48.46 -28.43
CA ALA A 231 1.29 49.73 -27.78
C ALA A 231 0.57 50.84 -28.56
N ASN A 232 -0.73 50.96 -28.40
CA ASN A 232 -1.48 52.08 -28.97
C ASN A 232 -2.68 52.43 -28.10
N CYS A 233 -2.43 53.11 -26.99
CA CYS A 233 -3.43 53.84 -26.20
C CYS A 233 -2.74 54.89 -25.30
N TYR A 234 -1.88 55.72 -25.88
CA TYR A 234 -1.53 57.01 -25.30
C TYR A 234 -1.46 58.01 -26.44
N LEU A 235 -2.14 59.16 -26.25
CA LEU A 235 -2.31 60.33 -27.12
C LEU A 235 -3.70 60.46 -27.75
N VAL A 236 -4.64 61.02 -26.98
CA VAL A 236 -5.31 62.26 -27.39
C VAL A 236 -5.39 63.17 -26.16
N ASP A 237 -4.70 64.30 -26.27
CA ASP A 237 -4.66 65.43 -25.34
C ASP A 237 -6.04 66.02 -25.05
N GLY A 238 -6.15 66.66 -23.89
CA GLY A 238 -7.35 67.34 -23.44
C GLY A 238 -7.60 68.71 -24.07
N SER A 239 -8.87 69.10 -24.05
CA SER A 239 -9.40 70.48 -24.04
C SER A 239 -10.93 70.35 -23.94
N GLY A 240 -11.69 71.00 -23.07
CA GLY A 240 -11.47 72.08 -22.12
C GLY A 240 -12.78 72.32 -21.34
N CYS A 241 -12.70 73.29 -20.42
CA CYS A 241 -13.69 73.71 -19.43
C CYS A 241 -15.16 73.90 -19.86
N SER A 242 -15.98 73.75 -18.82
CA SER A 242 -17.32 74.25 -18.52
C SER A 242 -17.83 75.50 -19.26
N ALA A 243 -19.09 75.46 -19.70
CA ALA A 243 -20.21 76.34 -19.28
C ALA A 243 -21.52 75.84 -19.93
#